data_AF-A0A939UNJ1-F1
#
_entry.id   AF-A0A939UNJ1-F1
#
_cell.length_a   1.000
_cell.length_b   1.000
_cell.length_c   1.000
_cell.angle_alpha   90.00
_cell.angle_beta   90.00
_cell.angle_gamma   90.00
#
_symmetry.space_group_name_H-M   'P 1'
#
loop_
_entity.id
_entity.type
_entity.pdbx_description
1 polymer ?
#
loop_
_entity_poly.entity_id
_entity_poly.type
_entity_poly.pdbx_seq_one_letter_code
_entity_poly.pdbx_strand_id
1 'polypeptide(L)'
;MKRYLCVLLAALVLCAPSFAEKRFEKDLGDGVKYIQVLREDPNRIINVLIVDLTSENVQMKSVLSQDRIRTDKVYGRETVPMLVDKYGALAGVNACFFDMSWWSDPLGAQIVDGELVSQPSPFMPIAFTDHNTAFFDKPEFKGTLVNQTTGKTLDFSYVDGDIGYSGQENIIGVFNYRMG
;
A
#
# COMPACT_ATOMS: atom_id res chain seq x y z
N MET A 1 58.67 -3.96 -25.93
CA MET A 1 57.76 -4.66 -25.00
C MET A 1 56.89 -3.74 -24.14
N LYS A 2 57.38 -2.62 -23.59
CA LYS A 2 56.58 -1.74 -22.69
C LYS A 2 55.38 -1.03 -23.34
N ARG A 3 55.39 -0.76 -24.65
CA ARG A 3 54.30 -0.05 -25.35
C ARG A 3 53.04 -0.90 -25.60
N TYR A 4 53.19 -2.22 -25.75
CA TYR A 4 52.05 -3.13 -25.96
C TYR A 4 51.34 -3.48 -24.65
N LEU A 5 52.06 -3.40 -23.52
CA LEU A 5 51.50 -3.68 -22.19
C LEU A 5 50.51 -2.59 -21.73
N CYS A 6 50.75 -1.32 -22.10
CA CYS A 6 49.84 -0.21 -21.79
C CYS A 6 48.55 -0.24 -22.63
N VAL A 7 48.61 -0.74 -23.87
CA VAL A 7 47.41 -0.84 -24.72
C VAL A 7 46.51 -2.00 -24.27
N LEU A 8 47.09 -3.11 -23.79
CA LEU A 8 46.34 -4.24 -23.24
C LEU A 8 45.66 -3.92 -21.90
N LEU A 9 46.27 -3.09 -21.04
CA LEU A 9 45.62 -2.63 -19.80
C LEU A 9 44.47 -1.64 -20.05
N ALA A 10 44.56 -0.80 -21.08
CA ALA A 10 43.47 0.13 -21.43
C ALA A 10 42.24 -0.60 -22.04
N ALA A 11 42.46 -1.72 -22.74
CA ALA A 11 41.37 -2.53 -23.30
C ALA A 11 40.62 -3.36 -22.22
N LEU A 12 41.30 -3.76 -21.13
CA LEU A 12 40.68 -4.53 -20.04
C LEU A 12 39.77 -3.68 -19.13
N VAL A 13 39.97 -2.36 -19.05
CA VAL A 13 39.13 -1.47 -18.23
C VAL A 13 37.78 -1.14 -18.89
N LEU A 14 37.67 -1.33 -20.21
CA LEU A 14 36.42 -1.11 -20.97
C LEU A 14 35.47 -2.32 -20.96
N CYS A 15 35.86 -3.44 -20.35
CA CYS A 15 35.05 -4.66 -20.26
C CYS A 15 34.61 -4.94 -18.82
N ALA A 16 34.38 -3.91 -18.01
CA ALA A 16 33.60 -4.09 -16.79
C ALA A 16 32.21 -4.61 -17.22
N PRO A 17 31.71 -5.73 -16.66
CA PRO A 17 30.33 -6.11 -16.88
C PRO A 17 29.47 -4.96 -16.35
N SER A 18 28.91 -4.16 -17.26
CA SER A 18 27.71 -3.41 -16.93
C SER A 18 26.72 -4.48 -16.51
N PHE A 19 26.33 -4.50 -15.24
CA PHE A 19 25.18 -5.30 -14.82
C PHE A 19 24.04 -4.91 -15.76
N ALA A 20 23.68 -5.82 -16.67
CA ALA A 20 22.84 -5.49 -17.80
C ALA A 20 21.39 -5.41 -17.31
N GLU A 21 21.00 -4.23 -16.85
CA GLU A 21 19.61 -3.92 -16.55
C GLU A 21 18.84 -3.77 -17.86
N LYS A 22 17.84 -4.63 -18.10
CA LYS A 22 16.92 -4.47 -19.24
C LYS A 22 15.68 -3.73 -18.75
N ARG A 23 15.30 -2.67 -19.47
CA ARG A 23 14.17 -1.82 -19.12
C ARG A 23 13.13 -1.81 -20.24
N PHE A 24 11.88 -2.06 -19.89
CA PHE A 24 10.73 -1.93 -20.79
C PHE A 24 9.82 -0.84 -20.24
N GLU A 25 9.39 0.08 -21.11
CA GLU A 25 8.48 1.16 -20.74
C GLU A 25 7.20 1.07 -21.57
N LYS A 26 6.07 1.42 -20.95
CA LYS A 26 4.78 1.53 -21.61
C LYS A 26 3.98 2.66 -21.00
N ASP A 27 3.56 3.61 -21.82
CA ASP A 27 2.56 4.61 -21.39
C ASP A 27 1.20 3.90 -21.27
N LEU A 28 0.57 4.03 -20.10
CA LEU A 28 -0.71 3.38 -19.80
C LEU A 28 -1.90 4.33 -20.00
N GLY A 29 -1.67 5.62 -19.78
CA GLY A 29 -2.67 6.68 -19.90
C GLY A 29 -2.05 8.03 -19.59
N ASP A 30 -2.83 9.10 -19.69
CA ASP A 30 -2.37 10.44 -19.31
C ASP A 30 -1.96 10.45 -17.83
N GLY A 31 -0.75 10.94 -17.54
CA GLY A 31 -0.17 10.95 -16.20
C GLY A 31 0.27 9.60 -15.64
N VAL A 32 0.21 8.47 -16.38
CA VAL A 32 0.59 7.14 -15.87
C VAL A 32 1.48 6.36 -16.83
N LYS A 33 2.65 5.93 -16.34
CA LYS A 33 3.63 5.11 -17.06
C LYS A 33 3.99 3.85 -16.30
N TYR A 34 4.08 2.73 -17.01
CA TYR A 34 4.61 1.47 -16.50
C TYR A 34 6.05 1.25 -16.94
N ILE A 35 6.88 0.76 -16.01
CA ILE A 35 8.25 0.33 -16.27
C ILE A 35 8.45 -1.07 -15.70
N GLN A 36 8.98 -1.98 -16.51
CA GLN A 36 9.55 -3.23 -16.04
C GLN A 36 11.07 -3.19 -16.13
N VAL A 37 11.72 -3.58 -15.05
CA VAL A 37 13.17 -3.70 -14.97
C VAL A 37 13.53 -5.16 -14.70
N LEU A 38 14.32 -5.75 -15.59
CA LEU A 38 14.95 -7.06 -15.40
C LEU A 38 16.40 -6.85 -14.98
N ARG A 39 16.73 -7.26 -13.76
CA ARG A 39 18.08 -7.24 -13.21
C ARG A 39 18.60 -8.66 -13.13
N GLU A 40 19.79 -8.92 -13.65
CA GLU A 40 20.37 -10.27 -13.71
C GLU A 40 21.12 -10.66 -12.42
N ASP A 41 21.60 -9.69 -11.62
CA ASP A 41 22.30 -9.95 -10.36
C ASP A 41 21.94 -8.94 -9.24
N PRO A 42 21.23 -9.36 -8.18
CA PRO A 42 20.48 -10.61 -8.10
C PRO A 42 19.35 -10.64 -9.15
N ASN A 43 18.98 -11.84 -9.63
CA ASN A 43 17.87 -12.00 -10.57
C ASN A 43 16.56 -11.46 -9.98
N ARG A 44 16.08 -10.33 -10.50
CA ARG A 44 14.88 -9.63 -10.03
C ARG A 44 14.11 -9.03 -11.20
N ILE A 45 12.79 -9.18 -11.13
CA ILE A 45 11.84 -8.44 -11.96
C ILE A 45 11.23 -7.36 -11.08
N ILE A 46 11.42 -6.09 -11.43
CA ILE A 46 10.87 -4.95 -10.71
C ILE A 46 9.83 -4.30 -11.60
N ASN A 47 8.62 -4.14 -11.07
CA ASN A 47 7.50 -3.50 -11.75
C ASN A 47 7.28 -2.14 -11.08
N VAL A 48 7.27 -1.06 -11.85
CA VAL A 48 7.11 0.30 -11.37
C VAL A 48 5.97 0.97 -12.11
N LEU A 49 5.08 1.60 -11.36
CA LEU A 49 4.11 2.57 -11.87
C LEU A 49 4.62 3.96 -11.50
N ILE A 50 4.84 4.79 -12.51
CA ILE A 50 5.07 6.22 -12.34
C ILE A 50 3.72 6.90 -12.53
N VAL A 51 3.31 7.67 -11.53
CA VAL A 51 2.04 8.38 -11.49
C VAL A 51 2.32 9.86 -11.28
N ASP A 52 1.84 10.69 -12.18
CA ASP A 52 1.86 12.14 -12.05
C ASP A 52 0.62 12.60 -11.26
N LEU A 53 0.86 12.93 -9.98
CA LEU A 53 -0.19 13.39 -9.07
C LEU A 53 -0.69 14.81 -9.39
N THR A 54 -0.01 15.56 -10.28
CA THR A 54 -0.46 16.88 -10.71
C THR A 54 -1.43 16.82 -11.89
N SER A 55 -1.56 15.65 -12.54
CA SER A 55 -2.54 15.45 -13.60
C SER A 55 -3.96 15.37 -13.02
N GLU A 56 -4.88 16.13 -13.61
CA GLU A 56 -6.32 16.09 -13.27
C GLU A 56 -6.97 14.75 -13.69
N ASN A 57 -6.31 13.97 -14.54
CA ASN A 57 -6.79 12.67 -15.04
C ASN A 57 -6.37 11.48 -14.15
N VAL A 58 -5.65 11.75 -13.06
CA VAL A 58 -5.17 10.75 -12.11
C VAL A 58 -5.96 10.84 -10.81
N GLN A 59 -6.32 9.70 -10.24
CA GLN A 59 -6.80 9.62 -8.86
C GLN A 59 -6.26 8.36 -8.20
N MET A 60 -5.68 8.51 -7.01
CA MET A 60 -5.21 7.38 -6.19
C MET A 60 -6.28 7.01 -5.16
N LYS A 61 -6.64 5.73 -5.08
CA LYS A 61 -7.61 5.23 -4.09
C LYS A 61 -7.09 4.00 -3.36
N SER A 62 -7.34 3.97 -2.05
CA SER A 62 -7.27 2.76 -1.23
C SER A 62 -8.63 2.07 -1.28
N VAL A 63 -8.64 0.74 -1.42
CA VAL A 63 -9.87 -0.05 -1.48
C VAL A 63 -9.79 -1.25 -0.56
N LEU A 64 -10.96 -1.74 -0.15
CA LEU A 64 -11.08 -2.97 0.62
C LEU A 64 -11.40 -4.15 -0.30
N SER A 65 -10.90 -5.31 0.09
CA SER A 65 -11.37 -6.58 -0.47
C SER A 65 -12.84 -6.78 -0.11
N GLN A 66 -13.66 -7.07 -1.12
CA GLN A 66 -15.11 -7.30 -1.01
C GLN A 66 -15.90 -6.14 -0.37
N ASP A 67 -15.29 -4.96 -0.24
CA ASP A 67 -15.83 -3.76 0.44
C ASP A 67 -16.21 -3.99 1.91
N ARG A 68 -15.61 -5.02 2.54
CA ARG A 68 -15.99 -5.51 3.88
C ARG A 68 -14.79 -5.59 4.82
N ILE A 69 -15.09 -5.53 6.11
CA ILE A 69 -14.18 -5.77 7.23
C ILE A 69 -14.82 -6.89 8.06
N ARG A 70 -14.03 -7.78 8.64
CA ARG A 70 -14.46 -8.95 9.40
C ARG A 70 -15.40 -9.84 8.61
N THR A 71 -14.87 -10.42 7.53
CA THR A 71 -15.63 -11.38 6.75
C THR A 71 -15.88 -12.64 7.57
N ASP A 72 -17.11 -13.15 7.56
CA ASP A 72 -17.56 -14.39 8.20
C ASP A 72 -16.91 -15.68 7.65
N LYS A 73 -15.98 -15.51 6.71
CA LYS A 73 -15.31 -16.56 5.95
C LYS A 73 -13.80 -16.35 5.98
N VAL A 74 -13.07 -17.46 5.88
CA VAL A 74 -11.63 -17.56 5.55
C VAL A 74 -11.29 -16.89 4.18
N TYR A 75 -12.27 -16.33 3.48
CA TYR A 75 -12.25 -15.94 2.06
C TYR A 75 -12.37 -14.43 1.82
N GLY A 76 -12.11 -13.57 2.80
CA GLY A 76 -12.17 -12.11 2.65
C GLY A 76 -11.09 -11.48 1.75
N ARG A 77 -10.47 -12.23 0.83
CA ARG A 77 -9.33 -11.78 0.00
C ARG A 77 -9.72 -11.70 -1.47
N GLU A 78 -9.28 -10.62 -2.12
CA GLU A 78 -9.34 -10.43 -3.56
C GLU A 78 -7.91 -10.25 -4.09
N THR A 79 -7.67 -10.75 -5.31
CA THR A 79 -6.40 -10.49 -5.99
C THR A 79 -6.38 -9.07 -6.54
N VAL A 80 -5.20 -8.48 -6.69
CA VAL A 80 -5.07 -7.13 -7.30
C VAL A 80 -5.76 -7.04 -8.68
N PRO A 81 -5.62 -8.03 -9.60
CA PRO A 81 -6.37 -8.00 -10.86
C PRO A 81 -7.89 -7.94 -10.68
N MET A 82 -8.46 -8.71 -9.74
CA MET A 82 -9.90 -8.66 -9.47
C MET A 82 -10.35 -7.27 -9.00
N LEU A 83 -9.56 -6.61 -8.15
CA LEU A 83 -9.85 -5.25 -7.69
C LEU A 83 -9.71 -4.22 -8.82
N VAL A 84 -8.67 -4.35 -9.66
CA VAL A 84 -8.49 -3.50 -10.83
C VAL A 84 -9.70 -3.60 -11.76
N ASP A 85 -10.14 -4.82 -12.07
CA ASP A 85 -11.31 -5.06 -12.91
C ASP A 85 -12.61 -4.55 -12.26
N LYS A 86 -12.83 -4.85 -10.98
CA LYS A 86 -14.02 -4.44 -10.22
C LYS A 86 -14.22 -2.93 -10.21
N TYR A 87 -13.14 -2.19 -10.01
CA TYR A 87 -13.18 -0.73 -9.90
C TYR A 87 -12.92 -0.01 -11.23
N GLY A 88 -12.70 -0.74 -12.33
CA GLY A 88 -12.32 -0.16 -13.61
C GLY A 88 -11.03 0.67 -13.54
N ALA A 89 -10.11 0.29 -12.65
CA ALA A 89 -8.86 1.02 -12.44
C ALA A 89 -7.90 0.78 -13.61
N LEU A 90 -7.03 1.75 -13.89
CA LEU A 90 -5.99 1.61 -14.91
C LEU A 90 -4.90 0.61 -14.48
N ALA A 91 -4.58 0.59 -13.19
CA ALA A 91 -3.60 -0.30 -12.58
C ALA A 91 -3.81 -0.36 -11.06
N GLY A 92 -3.17 -1.33 -10.39
CA GLY A 92 -3.22 -1.47 -8.94
C GLY A 92 -2.00 -2.20 -8.39
N VAL A 93 -1.76 -2.04 -7.09
CA VAL A 93 -0.73 -2.75 -6.31
C VAL A 93 -1.33 -3.25 -5.00
N ASN A 94 -0.74 -4.29 -4.41
CA ASN A 94 -1.09 -4.65 -3.03
C ASN A 94 -0.55 -3.57 -2.07
N ALA A 95 -1.32 -3.27 -1.02
CA ALA A 95 -1.02 -2.19 -0.09
C ALA A 95 -0.69 -2.71 1.32
N CYS A 96 -1.57 -2.46 2.29
CA CYS A 96 -1.35 -2.73 3.70
C CYS A 96 -1.07 -4.20 4.03
N PHE A 97 -0.44 -4.45 5.18
CA PHE A 97 -0.47 -5.76 5.81
C PHE A 97 -1.91 -6.14 6.16
N PHE A 98 -2.19 -7.45 6.23
CA PHE A 98 -3.51 -7.96 6.57
C PHE A 98 -3.41 -9.34 7.23
N ASP A 99 -4.42 -9.73 8.00
CA ASP A 99 -4.43 -11.02 8.69
C ASP A 99 -4.58 -12.20 7.71
N MET A 100 -3.53 -13.01 7.60
CA MET A 100 -3.53 -14.20 6.75
C MET A 100 -4.25 -15.41 7.37
N SER A 101 -4.68 -15.34 8.63
CA SER A 101 -5.17 -16.50 9.39
C SER A 101 -6.70 -16.57 9.47
N TRP A 102 -7.39 -15.46 9.76
CA TRP A 102 -8.82 -15.51 10.11
C TRP A 102 -9.67 -14.62 9.21
N TRP A 103 -9.50 -13.30 9.30
CA TRP A 103 -10.49 -12.35 8.76
C TRP A 103 -9.99 -11.51 7.59
N SER A 104 -8.70 -11.58 7.26
CA SER A 104 -8.09 -10.76 6.19
C SER A 104 -8.24 -9.26 6.39
N ASP A 105 -8.45 -8.85 7.63
CA ASP A 105 -8.61 -7.46 8.00
C ASP A 105 -7.28 -6.71 7.84
N PRO A 106 -7.32 -5.43 7.44
CA PRO A 106 -6.13 -4.61 7.32
C PRO A 106 -5.45 -4.42 8.68
N LEU A 107 -4.12 -4.56 8.70
CA LEU A 107 -3.27 -4.36 9.87
C LEU A 107 -2.54 -3.02 9.75
N GLY A 108 -3.07 -2.01 10.45
CA GLY A 108 -2.56 -0.65 10.46
C GLY A 108 -3.48 0.34 9.74
N ALA A 109 -3.08 1.61 9.75
CA ALA A 109 -3.94 2.70 9.32
C ALA A 109 -4.45 2.46 7.90
N GLN A 110 -5.76 2.28 7.76
CA GLN A 110 -6.42 2.33 6.46
C GLN A 110 -7.62 3.26 6.54
N ILE A 111 -7.65 4.22 5.63
CA ILE A 111 -8.76 5.14 5.41
C ILE A 111 -9.25 4.91 3.99
N VAL A 112 -10.56 4.76 3.83
CA VAL A 112 -11.22 4.58 2.52
C VAL A 112 -12.31 5.63 2.40
N ASP A 113 -12.22 6.48 1.38
CA ASP A 113 -13.15 7.60 1.12
C ASP A 113 -13.44 8.46 2.38
N GLY A 114 -12.40 8.71 3.19
CA GLY A 114 -12.49 9.50 4.42
C GLY A 114 -12.94 8.74 5.68
N GLU A 115 -13.32 7.47 5.56
CA GLU A 115 -13.70 6.62 6.69
C GLU A 115 -12.50 5.85 7.24
N LEU A 116 -12.27 5.92 8.56
CA LEU A 116 -11.27 5.08 9.22
C LEU A 116 -11.77 3.63 9.29
N VAL A 117 -11.13 2.78 8.50
CA VAL A 117 -11.46 1.37 8.30
C VAL A 117 -10.63 0.46 9.20
N SER A 118 -9.37 0.81 9.42
CA SER A 118 -8.50 0.10 10.36
C SER A 118 -7.64 1.11 11.10
N GLN A 119 -7.52 0.93 12.40
CA GLN A 119 -6.83 1.84 13.30
C GLN A 119 -5.37 2.10 12.90
N PRO A 120 -4.80 3.23 13.35
CA PRO A 120 -3.37 3.43 13.28
C PRO A 120 -2.56 2.33 13.97
N SER A 121 -1.41 2.01 13.38
CA SER A 121 -0.40 1.13 13.98
C SER A 121 0.94 1.88 14.10
N PRO A 122 1.95 1.30 14.76
CA PRO A 122 3.27 1.93 14.85
C PRO A 122 3.97 2.14 13.49
N PHE A 123 3.47 1.52 12.42
CA PHE A 123 4.01 1.63 11.06
C PHE A 123 3.60 2.94 10.38
N MET A 124 4.42 3.42 9.44
CA MET A 124 4.17 4.65 8.69
C MET A 124 3.29 4.36 7.47
N PRO A 125 2.03 4.83 7.41
CA PRO A 125 1.22 4.79 6.20
C PRO A 125 1.65 5.86 5.18
N ILE A 126 1.21 5.66 3.94
CA ILE A 126 1.10 6.71 2.93
C ILE A 126 -0.38 7.08 2.79
N ALA A 127 -0.68 8.36 2.64
CA ALA A 127 -2.02 8.85 2.39
C ALA A 127 -2.04 9.73 1.14
N PHE A 128 -3.19 9.75 0.47
CA PHE A 128 -3.48 10.60 -0.68
C PHE A 128 -4.73 11.42 -0.37
N THR A 129 -4.65 12.73 -0.54
CA THR A 129 -5.82 13.62 -0.39
C THR A 129 -6.72 13.57 -1.64
N ASP A 130 -7.91 14.13 -1.53
CA ASP A 130 -8.81 14.42 -2.66
C ASP A 130 -8.19 15.33 -3.72
N HIS A 131 -7.19 16.13 -3.34
CA HIS A 131 -6.37 16.96 -4.23
C HIS A 131 -5.07 16.26 -4.69
N ASN A 132 -5.05 14.92 -4.72
CA ASN A 132 -3.90 14.10 -5.14
C ASN A 132 -2.58 14.40 -4.43
N THR A 133 -2.62 14.98 -3.22
CA THR A 133 -1.39 15.23 -2.45
C THR A 133 -1.01 13.97 -1.68
N ALA A 134 0.20 13.47 -1.89
CA ALA A 134 0.75 12.34 -1.15
C ALA A 134 1.52 12.82 0.09
N PHE A 135 1.34 12.13 1.22
CA PHE A 135 2.14 12.36 2.42
C PHE A 135 2.35 11.08 3.23
N PHE A 136 3.41 11.08 4.04
CA PHE A 136 3.72 10.04 5.02
C PHE A 136 3.60 10.64 6.40
N ASP A 137 2.74 10.08 7.23
CA ASP A 137 2.61 10.51 8.63
C ASP A 137 2.07 9.37 9.50
N LYS A 138 2.23 9.48 10.82
CA LYS A 138 1.70 8.52 11.80
C LYS A 138 0.40 9.06 12.39
N PRO A 139 -0.77 8.66 11.87
CA PRO A 139 -2.02 9.14 12.42
C PRO A 139 -2.20 8.65 13.86
N GLU A 140 -2.81 9.48 14.69
CA GLU A 140 -3.38 9.07 15.97
C GLU A 140 -4.90 9.04 15.85
N PHE A 141 -5.55 8.10 16.54
CA PHE A 141 -7.01 8.03 16.61
C PHE A 141 -7.48 8.15 18.06
N LYS A 142 -8.48 9.01 18.26
CA LYS A 142 -9.20 9.19 19.53
C LYS A 142 -10.68 9.33 19.19
N GLY A 143 -11.51 8.48 19.79
CA GLY A 143 -12.95 8.49 19.63
C GLY A 143 -13.66 8.60 20.96
N THR A 144 -14.90 9.07 20.93
CA THR A 144 -15.79 9.13 22.10
C THR A 144 -17.14 8.54 21.73
N LEU A 145 -17.57 7.52 22.46
CA LEU A 145 -18.92 6.99 22.41
C LEU A 145 -19.84 7.89 23.24
N VAL A 146 -20.98 8.28 22.69
CA VAL A 146 -21.99 9.08 23.40
C VAL A 146 -23.27 8.26 23.52
N ASN A 147 -23.71 8.00 24.75
CA ASN A 147 -25.01 7.39 24.99
C ASN A 147 -26.11 8.42 24.75
N GLN A 148 -26.87 8.28 23.67
CA GLN A 148 -27.88 9.26 23.27
C GLN A 148 -29.05 9.42 24.27
N THR A 149 -29.30 8.42 25.12
CA THR A 149 -30.39 8.46 26.12
C THR A 149 -29.97 9.16 27.40
N THR A 150 -28.73 8.95 27.85
CA THR A 150 -28.24 9.43 29.16
C THR A 150 -27.23 10.57 29.07
N GLY A 151 -26.69 10.84 27.87
CA GLY A 151 -25.61 11.81 27.65
C GLY A 151 -24.23 11.35 28.16
N LYS A 152 -24.11 10.14 28.75
CA LYS A 152 -22.82 9.63 29.24
C LYS A 152 -21.87 9.36 28.08
N THR A 153 -20.58 9.61 28.32
CA THR A 153 -19.52 9.42 27.33
C THR A 153 -18.55 8.33 27.75
N LEU A 154 -17.88 7.73 26.76
CA LEU A 154 -16.83 6.75 26.96
C LEU A 154 -15.79 6.88 25.85
N ASP A 155 -14.57 7.21 26.22
CA ASP A 155 -13.49 7.36 25.25
C ASP A 155 -12.93 6.00 24.82
N PHE A 156 -12.51 5.93 23.56
CA PHE A 156 -11.90 4.76 22.97
C PHE A 156 -10.80 5.19 21.99
N SER A 157 -9.81 4.33 21.77
CA SER A 157 -8.67 4.62 20.91
C SER A 157 -8.46 3.55 19.83
N TYR A 158 -9.48 2.72 19.61
CA TYR A 158 -9.33 1.48 18.86
C TYR A 158 -10.55 1.22 17.95
N VAL A 159 -10.28 1.03 16.65
CA VAL A 159 -11.29 0.74 15.62
C VAL A 159 -10.78 -0.39 14.73
N ASP A 160 -11.53 -1.49 14.66
CA ASP A 160 -11.40 -2.56 13.65
C ASP A 160 -10.01 -3.17 13.39
N GLY A 161 -9.03 -2.95 14.28
CA GLY A 161 -7.72 -3.61 14.18
C GLY A 161 -7.69 -5.00 14.84
N ASP A 162 -6.59 -5.72 14.67
CA ASP A 162 -6.23 -6.89 15.49
C ASP A 162 -5.72 -6.51 16.89
N ILE A 163 -6.50 -6.88 17.92
CA ILE A 163 -6.25 -6.52 19.34
C ILE A 163 -4.91 -7.09 19.81
N GLY A 164 -4.41 -8.14 19.16
CA GLY A 164 -3.15 -8.80 19.47
C GLY A 164 -1.93 -7.89 19.40
N TYR A 165 -1.96 -6.83 18.59
CA TYR A 165 -0.84 -5.87 18.49
C TYR A 165 -0.83 -4.80 19.58
N SER A 166 -1.91 -4.64 20.34
CA SER A 166 -2.00 -3.53 21.30
C SER A 166 -1.16 -3.77 22.56
N GLY A 167 -0.97 -5.04 22.97
CA GLY A 167 -0.27 -5.37 24.23
C GLY A 167 -0.85 -4.67 25.47
N GLN A 168 -2.04 -4.09 25.35
CA GLN A 168 -2.63 -3.17 26.31
C GLN A 168 -3.84 -3.83 26.95
N GLU A 169 -3.79 -3.96 28.28
CA GLU A 169 -4.94 -4.34 29.09
C GLU A 169 -5.90 -3.13 29.19
N ASN A 170 -7.22 -3.39 29.20
CA ASN A 170 -8.28 -2.37 29.37
C ASN A 170 -8.52 -1.41 28.19
N ILE A 171 -8.36 -1.86 26.94
CA ILE A 171 -8.80 -1.08 25.77
C ILE A 171 -10.28 -1.31 25.50
N ILE A 172 -10.98 -0.23 25.17
CA ILE A 172 -12.31 -0.27 24.57
C ILE A 172 -12.13 -0.22 23.06
N GLY A 173 -12.48 -1.31 22.39
CA GLY A 173 -12.49 -1.42 20.94
C GLY A 173 -13.89 -1.21 20.37
N VAL A 174 -13.99 -0.41 19.32
CA VAL A 174 -15.17 -0.38 18.45
C VAL A 174 -14.91 -1.29 17.26
N PHE A 175 -15.86 -2.19 17.00
CA PHE A 175 -15.81 -3.10 15.87
C PHE A 175 -17.01 -2.86 14.96
N ASN A 176 -16.75 -2.38 13.74
CA ASN A 176 -17.76 -2.16 12.73
C ASN A 176 -17.88 -3.42 11.87
N TYR A 177 -19.02 -4.10 11.97
CA TYR A 177 -19.39 -5.15 11.02
C TYR A 177 -19.95 -4.50 9.76
N ARG A 178 -19.12 -4.31 8.73
CA ARG A 178 -19.60 -3.93 7.40
C ARG A 178 -20.22 -5.15 6.72
N MET A 179 -21.55 -5.24 6.76
CA MET A 179 -22.35 -6.16 5.95
C MET A 179 -22.62 -5.48 4.62
N GLY A 180 -21.83 -5.78 3.60
CA GLY A 180 -22.04 -5.27 2.23
C GLY A 180 -23.28 -5.85 1.56
#